data_AF-A0A0E3P115-F1
#
_entry.id   AF-A0A0E3P115-F1
#
_cell.length_a   1.000
_cell.length_b   1.000
_cell.length_c   1.000
_cell.angle_alpha   90.00
_cell.angle_beta   90.00
_cell.angle_gamma   90.00
#
_symmetry.space_group_name_H-M   'P 1'
#
loop_
_entity.id
_entity.type
_entity.pdbx_description
1 polymer ?
#
loop_
_entity_poly.entity_id
_entity_poly.type
_entity_poly.pdbx_seq_one_letter_code
_entity_poly.pdbx_strand_id
1 'polypeptide(L)'
;MLDGVDPGIVEEIRYEIGCVEGVKGIKEIRVRWIGHRLHAEVNIAVDAGLSVEEGHEIAMDVRHEMMHHLGYLSNAVIRVDPVGHSGEGYHRIEEHEHGEYPLHEH
;
A
#
# COMPACT_ATOMS: atom_id res chain seq x y z
N MET A 1 -11.79 16.46 -11.37
CA MET A 1 -12.69 15.99 -10.31
C MET A 1 -11.80 15.42 -9.23
N LEU A 2 -11.80 16.00 -8.03
CA LEU A 2 -11.15 15.37 -6.88
C LEU A 2 -11.95 14.11 -6.57
N ASP A 3 -11.31 12.94 -6.52
CA ASP A 3 -11.95 11.72 -6.05
C ASP A 3 -12.56 12.03 -4.70
N GLY A 4 -13.90 11.97 -4.62
CA GLY A 4 -14.72 12.36 -3.47
C GLY A 4 -14.59 11.38 -2.30
N VAL A 5 -13.36 11.07 -1.93
CA VAL A 5 -13.00 10.24 -0.81
C VAL A 5 -12.90 11.16 0.40
N ASP A 6 -13.69 10.85 1.42
CA ASP A 6 -13.61 11.51 2.72
C ASP A 6 -12.23 11.26 3.34
N PRO A 7 -11.47 12.29 3.73
CA PRO A 7 -10.22 12.11 4.46
C PRO A 7 -10.35 11.21 5.71
N GLY A 8 -11.53 11.16 6.34
CA GLY A 8 -11.81 10.26 7.45
C GLY A 8 -11.68 8.78 7.09
N ILE A 9 -11.98 8.39 5.85
CA ILE A 9 -11.79 7.00 5.37
C ILE A 9 -10.30 6.65 5.34
N VAL A 10 -9.45 7.58 4.90
CA VAL A 10 -8.00 7.34 4.84
C VAL A 10 -7.43 7.17 6.24
N GLU A 11 -7.91 7.95 7.20
CA GLU A 11 -7.49 7.82 8.61
C GLU A 11 -8.01 6.53 9.26
N GLU A 12 -9.23 6.10 8.94
CA GLU A 12 -9.77 4.80 9.38
C GLU A 12 -8.91 3.64 8.83
N ILE A 13 -8.60 3.65 7.53
CA ILE A 13 -7.68 2.67 6.93
C ILE A 13 -6.32 2.68 7.62
N ARG A 14 -5.75 3.87 7.87
CA ARG A 14 -4.45 4.01 8.53
C ARG A 14 -4.48 3.42 9.94
N TYR A 15 -5.57 3.63 10.68
CA TYR A 15 -5.77 3.08 12.00
C TYR A 15 -5.79 1.55 11.96
N GLU A 16 -6.63 0.96 11.12
CA GLU A 16 -6.74 -0.51 11.00
C GLU A 16 -5.41 -1.17 10.62
N ILE A 17 -4.69 -0.62 9.65
CA ILE A 17 -3.37 -1.13 9.25
C ILE A 17 -2.36 -1.01 10.40
N GLY A 18 -2.42 0.09 11.17
CA GLY A 18 -1.51 0.36 12.29
C GLY A 18 -1.67 -0.58 13.48
N CYS A 19 -2.77 -1.33 13.55
CA CYS A 19 -3.02 -2.33 14.58
C CYS A 19 -2.37 -3.69 14.26
N VAL A 20 -1.89 -3.91 13.04
CA VAL A 20 -1.33 -5.20 12.62
C VAL A 20 0.13 -5.34 13.05
N GLU A 21 0.44 -6.46 13.71
CA GLU A 21 1.80 -6.77 14.12
C GLU A 21 2.72 -6.93 12.89
N GLY A 22 3.97 -6.48 13.02
CA GLY A 22 4.95 -6.52 11.93
C GLY A 22 4.92 -5.30 11.00
N VAL A 23 3.81 -4.55 10.94
CA VAL A 23 3.77 -3.25 10.26
C VAL A 23 4.62 -2.23 11.02
N LYS A 24 5.64 -1.68 10.35
CA LYS A 24 6.56 -0.67 10.92
C LYS A 24 6.29 0.74 10.39
N GLY A 25 5.48 0.88 9.34
CA GLY A 25 5.08 2.17 8.82
C GLY A 25 4.07 2.05 7.68
N ILE A 26 3.36 3.14 7.41
CA ILE A 26 2.38 3.24 6.33
C ILE A 26 2.73 4.50 5.53
N LYS A 27 3.10 4.33 4.26
CA LYS A 27 3.60 5.44 3.44
C LYS A 27 2.51 6.06 2.59
N GLU A 28 1.80 5.23 1.84
CA GLU A 28 0.80 5.67 0.90
C GLU A 28 -0.47 4.85 1.05
N ILE A 29 -1.60 5.56 0.97
CA ILE A 29 -2.93 4.98 0.91
C ILE A 29 -3.61 5.68 -0.25
N ARG A 30 -3.93 4.89 -1.28
CA ARG A 30 -4.71 5.32 -2.44
C ARG A 30 -6.01 4.57 -2.39
N VAL A 31 -7.11 5.30 -2.53
CA VAL A 31 -8.43 4.69 -2.50
C VAL A 31 -9.30 5.29 -3.59
N ARG A 32 -10.23 4.48 -4.06
CA ARG A 32 -11.19 4.90 -5.08
C ARG A 32 -12.51 4.18 -4.87
N TRP A 33 -13.60 4.91 -5.13
CA TRP A 33 -14.92 4.33 -5.22
C TRP A 33 -15.13 3.68 -6.58
N ILE A 34 -15.68 2.47 -6.57
CA ILE A 34 -16.16 1.75 -7.74
C ILE A 34 -17.63 1.39 -7.46
N GLY A 35 -18.55 2.17 -8.02
CA GLY A 35 -19.95 2.11 -7.60
C GLY A 35 -20.09 2.53 -6.14
N HIS A 36 -20.66 1.66 -5.30
CA HIS A 36 -20.85 1.87 -3.86
C HIS A 36 -19.77 1.18 -3.00
N ARG A 37 -18.69 0.73 -3.63
CA ARG A 37 -17.68 -0.15 -3.04
C ARG A 37 -16.30 0.50 -3.14
N LEU A 38 -15.55 0.49 -2.03
CA LEU A 38 -14.22 1.08 -1.97
C LEU A 38 -13.17 0.04 -2.38
N HIS A 39 -12.19 0.48 -3.16
CA HIS A 39 -10.96 -0.24 -3.45
C HIS A 39 -9.79 0.54 -2.88
N ALA A 40 -8.87 -0.17 -2.22
CA ALA A 40 -7.68 0.41 -1.62
C ALA A 40 -6.40 -0.18 -2.21
N GLU A 41 -5.37 0.64 -2.26
CA GLU A 41 -4.00 0.26 -2.52
C GLU A 41 -3.14 0.94 -1.45
N VAL A 42 -2.36 0.15 -0.73
CA VAL A 42 -1.60 0.64 0.43
C VAL A 42 -0.17 0.14 0.40
N ASN A 43 0.76 1.00 0.81
CA ASN A 43 2.16 0.67 0.99
C ASN A 43 2.49 0.59 2.48
N ILE A 44 2.86 -0.61 2.93
CA ILE A 44 3.34 -0.86 4.28
C ILE A 44 4.85 -1.07 4.27
N ALA A 45 5.51 -0.59 5.32
CA ALA A 45 6.91 -0.89 5.60
C ALA A 45 7.00 -2.00 6.64
N VAL A 46 7.82 -3.02 6.37
CA VAL A 46 8.11 -4.14 7.29
C VAL A 46 9.61 -4.30 7.50
N ASP A 47 10.01 -5.12 8.46
CA ASP A 47 11.44 -5.38 8.71
C ASP A 47 12.11 -6.01 7.46
N ALA A 48 13.28 -5.49 7.09
CA ALA A 48 13.98 -5.88 5.86
C ALA A 48 14.61 -7.28 5.92
N GLY A 49 14.74 -7.86 7.12
CA GLY A 49 15.26 -9.21 7.34
C GLY A 49 14.21 -10.31 7.21
N LEU A 50 12.94 -9.96 7.04
CA LEU A 50 11.87 -10.94 6.84
C LEU A 50 12.04 -11.65 5.51
N SER A 51 11.70 -12.94 5.51
CA SER A 51 11.49 -13.69 4.29
C SER A 51 10.30 -13.15 3.52
N VAL A 52 10.24 -13.49 2.23
CA VAL A 52 9.08 -13.17 1.37
C VAL A 52 7.80 -13.79 1.92
N GLU A 53 7.88 -14.96 2.54
CA GLU A 53 6.74 -15.64 3.16
C GLU A 53 6.21 -14.86 4.38
N GLU A 54 7.08 -14.48 5.32
CA GLU A 54 6.68 -13.66 6.48
C GLU A 54 6.12 -12.29 6.06
N GLY A 55 6.71 -11.65 5.04
CA GLY A 55 6.16 -10.43 4.46
C GLY A 55 4.78 -10.62 3.83
N HIS A 56 4.55 -11.77 3.19
CA HIS A 56 3.25 -12.13 2.63
C HIS A 56 2.20 -12.35 3.73
N GLU A 57 2.56 -13.00 4.83
CA GLU A 57 1.67 -13.21 5.98
C GLU A 57 1.22 -11.88 6.59
N ILE A 58 2.15 -10.93 6.81
CA ILE A 58 1.80 -9.58 7.29
C ILE A 58 0.84 -8.89 6.31
N ALA A 59 1.08 -9.00 5.00
CA ALA A 59 0.18 -8.42 4.00
C ALA A 59 -1.22 -9.07 4.01
N MET A 60 -1.30 -10.38 4.26
CA MET A 60 -2.57 -11.08 4.44
C MET A 60 -3.31 -10.59 5.68
N ASP A 61 -2.62 -10.43 6.80
CA ASP A 61 -3.21 -9.95 8.05
C ASP A 61 -3.72 -8.51 7.89
N VAL A 62 -2.93 -7.62 7.28
CA VAL A 62 -3.36 -6.25 6.93
C VAL A 62 -4.63 -6.27 6.09
N ARG A 63 -4.65 -7.08 5.02
CA ARG A 63 -5.83 -7.18 4.17
C ARG A 63 -7.03 -7.72 4.96
N HIS A 64 -6.82 -8.71 5.82
CA HIS A 64 -7.88 -9.31 6.61
C HIS A 64 -8.51 -8.30 7.58
N GLU A 65 -7.70 -7.59 8.38
CA GLU A 65 -8.19 -6.58 9.32
C GLU A 65 -8.93 -5.44 8.60
N MET A 66 -8.37 -4.94 7.49
CA MET A 66 -9.05 -3.93 6.67
C MET A 66 -10.41 -4.43 6.16
N MET A 67 -10.50 -5.65 5.65
CA MET A 67 -11.77 -6.20 5.14
C MET A 67 -12.77 -6.52 6.26
N HIS A 68 -12.29 -6.83 7.46
CA HIS A 68 -13.11 -7.16 8.61
C HIS A 68 -13.77 -5.90 9.21
N HIS A 69 -13.04 -4.80 9.33
CA HIS A 69 -13.53 -3.58 9.97
C HIS A 69 -14.12 -2.57 8.99
N LEU A 70 -13.68 -2.54 7.72
CA LEU A 70 -14.14 -1.58 6.72
C LEU A 70 -15.21 -2.22 5.83
N GLY A 71 -16.47 -2.24 6.29
CA GLY A 71 -17.56 -2.92 5.58
C GLY A 71 -17.85 -2.42 4.14
N TYR A 72 -17.40 -1.21 3.80
CA TYR A 72 -17.48 -0.66 2.44
C TYR A 72 -16.30 -1.06 1.53
N LEU A 73 -15.22 -1.61 2.10
CA LEU A 73 -14.06 -2.08 1.36
C LEU A 73 -14.36 -3.40 0.64
N SER A 74 -13.79 -3.55 -0.54
CA SER A 74 -14.09 -4.68 -1.43
C SER A 74 -12.86 -5.38 -1.94
N ASN A 75 -11.79 -4.60 -2.10
CA ASN A 75 -10.49 -5.11 -2.46
C ASN A 75 -9.42 -4.20 -1.87
N ALA A 76 -8.32 -4.81 -1.46
CA ALA A 76 -7.12 -4.13 -1.02
C ALA A 76 -5.90 -4.79 -1.66
N VAL A 77 -5.08 -3.98 -2.32
CA VAL A 77 -3.74 -4.36 -2.77
C VAL A 77 -2.74 -3.86 -1.74
N ILE A 78 -1.98 -4.77 -1.15
CA ILE A 78 -0.97 -4.44 -0.14
C ILE A 78 0.40 -4.58 -0.78
N ARG A 79 1.14 -3.47 -0.86
CA ARG A 79 2.55 -3.46 -1.23
C ARG A 79 3.40 -3.49 0.02
N VAL A 80 4.33 -4.42 0.05
CA VAL A 80 5.25 -4.63 1.17
C VAL A 80 6.62 -4.13 0.76
N ASP A 81 7.09 -3.14 1.50
CA ASP A 81 8.41 -2.54 1.31
C ASP A 81 9.25 -2.75 2.58
N PRO A 82 10.58 -2.82 2.49
CA PRO A 82 11.42 -2.80 3.68
C PRO A 82 11.45 -1.41 4.32
N VAL A 83 11.63 -1.34 5.65
CA VAL A 83 11.88 -0.07 6.35
C VAL A 83 13.06 0.66 5.70
N GLY A 84 12.88 1.95 5.45
CA GLY A 84 13.89 2.81 4.84
C GLY A 84 13.85 2.87 3.30
N HIS A 85 13.11 1.97 2.64
CA HIS A 85 12.91 1.99 1.18
C HIS A 85 11.43 1.77 0.82
N SER A 86 10.53 2.53 1.46
CA SER A 86 9.09 2.38 1.30
C SER A 86 8.42 3.64 0.75
N GLY A 87 7.42 3.44 -0.10
CA GLY A 87 6.68 4.51 -0.79
C GLY A 87 7.18 4.77 -2.21
N GLU A 88 6.41 5.51 -3.01
CA GLU A 88 6.64 5.67 -4.45
C GLU A 88 7.97 6.32 -4.80
N GLY A 89 8.51 7.15 -3.91
CA GLY A 89 9.85 7.74 -4.11
C GLY A 89 10.96 6.70 -4.23
N TYR A 90 10.78 5.49 -3.71
CA TYR A 90 11.71 4.38 -3.84
C TYR A 90 11.33 3.40 -4.96
N HIS A 91 10.15 3.56 -5.55
CA HIS A 91 9.67 2.72 -6.65
C HIS A 91 9.91 3.37 -8.02
N ARG A 92 10.24 4.67 -8.05
CA ARG A 92 10.66 5.37 -9.26
C ARG A 92 12.03 4.87 -9.72
N ILE A 93 12.12 4.55 -11.00
CA ILE A 93 13.38 4.33 -11.68
C ILE A 93 13.74 5.67 -12.36
N GLU A 94 14.78 6.30 -11.82
CA GLU A 94 15.35 7.55 -12.35
C GLU A 94 15.77 7.41 -13.82
N GLU A 95 16.06 8.53 -14.47
CA GLU A 95 16.52 8.55 -15.87
C GLU A 95 17.64 7.54 -16.12
N HIS A 96 17.38 6.59 -17.02
CA HIS A 96 18.31 5.52 -17.35
C HIS A 96 18.22 5.14 -18.84
N GLU A 97 19.27 4.48 -19.32
CA GLU A 97 19.39 3.98 -20.69
C GLU A 97 19.68 2.48 -20.67
N HIS A 98 18.96 1.70 -21.48
CA HIS A 98 19.28 0.28 -21.67
C HIS A 98 18.80 -0.27 -23.02
N GLY A 99 19.59 -1.17 -23.59
CA GLY A 99 19.28 -1.81 -24.88
C GLY A 99 19.28 -0.81 -26.03
N GLU A 100 18.21 -0.80 -26.82
CA GLU A 100 17.99 0.12 -27.94
C GLU A 100 17.06 1.29 -27.56
N TYR A 101 16.64 1.39 -26.30
CA TYR A 101 15.73 2.45 -25.86
C TYR A 101 16.51 3.73 -25.51
N PRO A 102 16.00 4.91 -25.93
CA PRO A 102 16.58 6.20 -25.53
C PRO A 102 16.40 6.44 -24.03
N LEU A 103 17.06 7.47 -23.50
CA LEU A 103 16.92 7.91 -22.10
C LEU A 103 15.45 8.06 -21.72
N HIS A 104 15.05 7.35 -20.66
CA HIS A 104 13.68 7.38 -20.15
C HIS A 104 13.63 7.13 -18.63
N GLU A 105 12.50 7.48 -18.03
CA GLU A 105 12.16 7.27 -16.61
C GLU A 105 10.82 6.53 -16.50
N HIS A 106 10.59 5.82 -15.40
CA HIS A 106 9.29 5.21 -15.10
C HIS A 106 9.05 5.04 -13.59
#